data_AF-A0A5C7L8K4-F1
#
_entry.id   AF-A0A5C7L8K4-F1
#
_cell.length_a   1.000
_cell.length_b   1.000
_cell.length_c   1.000
_cell.angle_alpha   90.00
_cell.angle_beta   90.00
_cell.angle_gamma   90.00
#
_symmetry.space_group_name_H-M   'P 1'
#
loop_
_entity.id
_entity.type
_entity.pdbx_description
1 polymer ?
#
loop_
_entity_poly.entity_id
_entity_poly.type
_entity_poly.pdbx_seq_one_letter_code
_entity_poly.pdbx_strand_id
1 'polypeptide(L)'
;MLQWDRKVNTNYFCMQKTTHFTVSRDKKGGYRWKLIGANGETVATGESYKSRASMMNAVKKLRVWAATDRIEESTAKKTVRKSTKAA
;
A
#
# COMPACT_ATOMS: atom_id res chain seq x y z
N MET A 1 19.08 28.06 -46.37
CA MET A 1 18.26 28.16 -45.15
C MET A 1 18.17 26.76 -44.55
N LEU A 2 19.23 26.27 -43.90
CA LEU A 2 19.47 26.35 -42.44
C LEU A 2 18.32 25.79 -41.58
N GLN A 3 18.50 24.52 -41.23
CA GLN A 3 18.03 23.76 -40.07
C GLN A 3 17.42 24.57 -38.91
N TRP A 4 16.17 24.25 -38.51
CA TRP A 4 15.73 24.22 -37.11
C TRP A 4 14.25 23.81 -37.02
N ASP A 5 13.95 22.60 -36.52
CA ASP A 5 13.20 22.60 -35.26
C ASP A 5 13.60 21.39 -34.42
N ARG A 6 14.00 21.72 -33.21
CA ARG A 6 14.79 20.96 -32.28
C ARG A 6 13.89 20.82 -31.07
N LYS A 7 13.39 19.62 -30.80
CA LYS A 7 13.31 18.98 -29.48
C LYS A 7 12.28 17.86 -29.48
N VAL A 8 12.82 16.65 -29.55
CA VAL A 8 12.37 15.53 -28.73
C VAL A 8 11.79 16.02 -27.39
N ASN A 9 10.52 15.74 -27.13
CA ASN A 9 10.07 15.55 -25.75
C ASN A 9 9.25 14.28 -25.67
N THR A 10 9.95 13.19 -26.01
CA THR A 10 9.80 11.89 -25.35
C THR A 10 9.76 12.10 -23.84
N ASN A 11 8.59 12.44 -23.30
CA ASN A 11 8.34 12.42 -21.88
C ASN A 11 8.02 10.98 -21.43
N TYR A 12 8.83 10.03 -21.92
CA TYR A 12 9.15 8.80 -21.20
C TYR A 12 10.31 9.16 -20.27
N PHE A 13 10.09 10.12 -19.37
CA PHE A 13 11.03 10.39 -18.31
C PHE A 13 10.97 9.20 -17.37
N CYS A 14 11.86 8.25 -17.64
CA CYS A 14 12.58 7.46 -16.65
C CYS A 14 11.73 7.07 -15.44
N MET A 15 11.07 5.92 -15.52
CA MET A 15 11.14 4.84 -14.54
C MET A 15 11.36 5.27 -13.07
N GLN A 16 10.59 6.23 -12.57
CA GLN A 16 10.43 6.42 -11.15
C GLN A 16 9.49 5.31 -10.72
N LYS A 17 10.04 4.13 -10.43
CA LYS A 17 9.30 3.09 -9.72
C LYS A 17 9.04 3.64 -8.32
N THR A 18 8.03 4.48 -8.18
CA THR A 18 7.59 4.99 -6.89
C THR A 18 6.71 3.94 -6.25
N THR A 19 6.81 3.85 -4.93
CA THR A 19 5.90 3.07 -4.10
C THR A 19 4.45 3.43 -4.44
N HIS A 20 3.64 2.44 -4.81
CA HIS A 20 2.25 2.68 -5.20
C HIS A 20 1.31 1.64 -4.61
N PHE A 21 0.03 2.03 -4.48
CA PHE A 21 -1.01 1.16 -3.96
C PHE A 21 -1.77 0.50 -5.12
N THR A 22 -1.78 -0.82 -5.14
CA THR A 22 -2.55 -1.63 -6.09
C THR A 22 -3.75 -2.21 -5.38
N VAL A 23 -4.92 -2.04 -5.98
CA VAL A 23 -6.19 -2.56 -5.48
C VAL A 23 -6.65 -3.70 -6.36
N SER A 24 -7.00 -4.82 -5.74
CA SER A 24 -7.57 -5.98 -6.41
C SER A 24 -8.95 -6.29 -5.83
N ARG A 25 -9.87 -6.74 -6.70
CA ARG A 25 -11.18 -7.24 -6.30
C ARG A 25 -11.21 -8.75 -6.50
N ASP A 26 -11.60 -9.48 -5.46
CA ASP A 26 -11.83 -10.91 -5.53
C ASP A 26 -13.18 -11.21 -6.21
N LYS A 27 -13.33 -12.40 -6.82
CA LYS A 27 -14.59 -12.84 -7.45
C LYS A 27 -15.80 -12.82 -6.49
N LYS A 28 -15.55 -12.88 -5.18
CA LYS A 28 -16.55 -12.80 -4.09
C LYS A 28 -16.90 -11.36 -3.67
N GLY A 29 -16.40 -10.33 -4.37
CA GLY A 29 -16.73 -8.93 -4.13
C GLY A 29 -15.90 -8.24 -3.04
N GLY A 30 -14.95 -8.95 -2.41
CA GLY A 30 -14.01 -8.35 -1.46
C GLY A 30 -12.96 -7.49 -2.16
N TYR A 31 -12.60 -6.36 -1.56
CA TYR A 31 -11.52 -5.50 -2.05
C TYR A 31 -10.32 -5.60 -1.15
N ARG A 32 -9.13 -5.77 -1.73
CA ARG A 32 -7.87 -5.79 -1.00
C ARG A 32 -6.90 -4.80 -1.64
N TRP A 33 -6.14 -4.10 -0.81
CA TRP A 33 -5.06 -3.23 -1.28
C TRP A 33 -3.71 -3.85 -0.93
N LYS A 34 -2.71 -3.58 -1.77
CA LYS A 34 -1.32 -3.95 -1.60
C LYS A 34 -0.45 -2.74 -1.86
N LEU A 35 0.58 -2.54 -1.05
CA LEU A 35 1.61 -1.55 -1.28
C LEU A 35 2.76 -2.24 -2.02
N ILE A 36 3.03 -1.78 -3.24
CA ILE A 36 4.13 -2.26 -4.06
C ILE A 36 5.30 -1.28 -3.92
N GLY A 37 6.46 -1.82 -3.54
CA GLY A 37 7.71 -1.09 -3.39
C GLY A 37 8.26 -0.58 -4.71
N ALA A 38 9.25 0.32 -4.64
CA ALA A 38 10.02 0.74 -5.80
C ALA A 38 10.73 -0.43 -6.51
N ASN A 39 11.03 -1.48 -5.75
CA ASN A 39 11.59 -2.74 -6.24
C ASN A 39 10.57 -3.65 -6.94
N GLY A 40 9.27 -3.33 -6.87
CA GLY A 40 8.19 -4.17 -7.41
C GLY A 40 7.69 -5.26 -6.46
N GLU A 41 8.23 -5.34 -5.23
CA GLU A 41 7.80 -6.31 -4.24
C GLU A 41 6.61 -5.80 -3.42
N THR A 42 5.81 -6.72 -2.88
CA THR A 42 4.71 -6.34 -1.98
C THR A 42 5.27 -6.09 -0.58
N VAL A 43 5.25 -4.83 -0.15
CA VAL A 43 5.74 -4.38 1.17
C VAL A 43 4.68 -4.57 2.24
N ALA A 44 3.42 -4.30 1.90
CA ALA A 44 2.30 -4.41 2.83
C ALA A 44 1.03 -4.85 2.12
N THR A 45 0.18 -5.58 2.83
CA THR A 45 -1.14 -5.97 2.36
C THR A 45 -2.19 -5.56 3.38
N GLY A 46 -3.26 -4.94 2.91
CA GLY A 46 -4.38 -4.54 3.76
C GLY A 46 -5.43 -5.62 3.95
N GLU A 47 -6.29 -5.40 4.93
CA GLU A 47 -7.50 -6.19 5.15
C GLU A 47 -8.48 -6.10 3.96
N SER A 48 -9.40 -7.07 3.90
CA SER A 48 -10.44 -7.10 2.89
C SER A 48 -11.61 -6.19 3.27
N TYR A 49 -11.94 -5.24 2.39
CA TYR A 49 -13.10 -4.37 2.56
C TYR A 49 -14.30 -4.91 1.79
N LYS A 50 -15.50 -4.68 2.34
CA LYS A 50 -16.77 -5.02 1.68
C LYS A 50 -17.16 -4.04 0.57
N SER A 51 -16.70 -2.79 0.65
CA SER A 51 -17.08 -1.73 -0.29
C SER A 51 -15.86 -1.02 -0.90
N ARG A 52 -15.99 -0.61 -2.16
CA ARG A 52 -14.95 0.16 -2.87
C ARG A 52 -14.71 1.52 -2.22
N ALA A 53 -15.78 2.18 -1.77
CA ALA A 53 -15.72 3.51 -1.18
C ALA A 53 -14.95 3.51 0.15
N SER A 54 -15.24 2.55 1.04
CA SER A 54 -14.53 2.40 2.32
C SER A 54 -13.05 2.15 2.10
N MET A 55 -12.71 1.26 1.16
CA MET A 55 -11.32 0.98 0.80
C MET A 55 -10.62 2.22 0.22
N MET A 56 -11.25 2.96 -0.69
CA MET A 56 -10.66 4.16 -1.29
C MET A 56 -10.35 5.22 -0.21
N ASN A 57 -11.27 5.41 0.73
CA ASN A 57 -11.08 6.34 1.84
C ASN A 57 -9.96 5.88 2.77
N ALA A 58 -9.86 4.58 3.04
CA ALA A 58 -8.75 4.01 3.82
C ALA A 58 -7.39 4.26 3.14
N VAL A 59 -7.26 3.97 1.84
CA VAL A 59 -6.01 4.21 1.09
C VAL A 59 -5.63 5.68 1.06
N LYS A 60 -6.60 6.59 0.89
CA LYS A 60 -6.35 8.04 0.98
C LYS A 60 -5.81 8.44 2.35
N LYS A 61 -6.41 7.96 3.43
CA LYS A 61 -5.94 8.24 4.80
C LYS A 61 -4.55 7.66 5.04
N LEU A 62 -4.30 6.42 4.61
CA LEU A 62 -3.00 5.75 4.73
C LEU A 62 -1.88 6.55 4.05
N ARG A 63 -2.14 7.14 2.87
CA ARG A 63 -1.15 8.00 2.20
C ARG A 63 -0.78 9.23 3.01
N VAL A 64 -1.75 9.85 3.69
CA VAL A 64 -1.53 11.05 4.51
C VAL A 64 -0.83 10.68 5.82
N TRP A 65 -1.28 9.61 6.48
CA TRP A 65 -0.71 9.15 7.75
C TRP A 65 0.71 8.62 7.57
N ALA A 66 0.97 7.80 6.56
CA ALA A 66 2.31 7.25 6.31
C ALA A 66 3.39 8.32 6.08
N ALA A 67 3.01 9.53 5.67
CA ALA A 67 3.96 10.65 5.51
C ALA A 67 4.26 11.38 6.84
N THR A 68 3.40 11.24 7.85
CA THR A 68 3.45 12.05 9.08
C THR A 68 3.74 11.22 10.33
N ASP A 69 3.43 9.91 10.31
CA ASP A 69 3.31 9.13 11.54
C ASP A 69 4.65 8.80 12.21
N ARG A 70 4.61 8.75 13.55
CA ARG A 70 5.69 8.20 14.38
C ARG A 70 5.57 6.68 14.41
N ILE A 71 6.68 6.00 14.20
CA ILE A 71 6.75 4.53 14.26
C ILE A 71 6.91 4.13 15.73
N GLU A 72 5.89 3.48 16.30
CA GLU A 72 5.97 2.87 17.62
C GLU A 72 6.03 1.35 17.50
N GLU A 73 7.08 0.75 18.06
CA GLU A 73 7.22 -0.71 18.15
C GLU A 73 6.63 -1.20 19.48
N SER A 74 5.48 -1.86 19.40
CA SER A 74 4.89 -2.54 20.55
C SER A 74 5.03 -4.06 20.40
N THR A 75 6.16 -4.61 20.86
CA THR A 75 6.32 -6.06 20.98
C THR A 75 5.40 -6.58 22.10
N ALA A 76 4.22 -7.09 21.74
CA ALA A 76 3.28 -7.63 22.71
C ALA A 76 3.85 -8.86 23.44
N LYS A 77 4.12 -8.73 24.75
CA LYS A 77 4.35 -9.87 25.64
C LYS A 77 3.06 -10.71 25.71
N LYS A 78 3.05 -11.88 25.06
CA LYS A 78 1.95 -12.86 25.23
C LYS A 78 1.99 -13.41 26.66
N THR A 79 1.12 -12.91 27.52
CA THR A 79 0.86 -13.55 28.82
C THR A 79 0.12 -14.86 28.60
N VAL A 80 0.82 -15.98 28.75
CA VAL A 80 0.25 -17.33 28.73
C VAL A 80 -0.69 -17.47 29.94
N ARG A 81 -1.99 -17.44 29.71
CA ARG A 81 -2.97 -17.84 30.74
C ARG A 81 -2.97 -19.36 30.83
N LYS A 82 -2.38 -19.92 31.90
CA LYS A 82 -2.54 -21.33 32.26
C LYS A 82 -3.99 -21.54 32.71
N SER A 83 -4.81 -22.20 31.90
CA SER A 83 -6.09 -22.74 32.38
C SER A 83 -5.79 -24.00 33.19
N THR A 84 -5.89 -23.91 34.51
CA THR A 84 -5.91 -25.08 35.39
C THR A 84 -7.22 -25.84 35.16
N LYS A 85 -7.10 -27.10 34.73
CA LYS A 85 -8.19 -28.07 34.64
C LYS A 85 -8.49 -28.54 36.07
N ALA A 86 -9.65 -28.17 36.62
CA ALA A 86 -10.17 -28.78 37.84
C ALA A 86 -10.90 -30.08 37.47
N ALA A 87 -10.62 -31.13 38.24
CA ALA A 87 -11.12 -32.49 38.13
C ALA A 87 -12.46 -32.66 38.86
#